data_AF-A0AAV2EAC6-F1
#
_entry.id   AF-A0AAV2EAC6-F1
#
_cell.length_a   1.000
_cell.length_b   1.000
_cell.length_c   1.000
_cell.angle_alpha   90.00
_cell.angle_beta   90.00
_cell.angle_gamma   90.00
#
_symmetry.space_group_name_H-M   'P 1'
#
loop_
_entity.id
_entity.type
_entity.pdbx_description
1 polymer ?
#
loop_
_entity_poly.entity_id
_entity_poly.type
_entity_poly.pdbx_seq_one_letter_code
_entity_poly.pdbx_strand_id
1 'polypeptide(L)'
;MEKQRHSEDKVVEIRCPKRKRPQVRDGCSARVHFQWDANKDGFVVYEFVGAQSHDLHSTEHKHLHKSNKCMSDAQRKMVEANRNVGMSLRASYELLADCAGGYQNLTFTKSD
;
A
#
# COMPACT_ATOMS: atom_id res chain seq x y z
N MET A 1 46.96 7.19 -33.68
CA MET A 1 46.82 5.80 -33.18
C MET A 1 46.52 5.91 -31.69
N GLU A 2 45.46 5.41 -31.08
CA GLU A 2 44.28 4.66 -31.48
C GLU A 2 43.36 4.73 -30.25
N LYS A 3 42.05 4.93 -30.46
CA LYS A 3 41.06 4.96 -29.36
C LYS A 3 40.83 3.53 -28.88
N GLN A 4 40.84 3.28 -27.58
CA GLN A 4 40.10 2.14 -27.02
C GLN A 4 39.29 2.59 -25.80
N ARG A 5 38.07 3.04 -26.11
CA ARG A 5 36.91 2.92 -25.23
C ARG A 5 36.43 1.48 -25.32
N HIS A 6 36.18 0.85 -24.18
CA HIS A 6 35.05 -0.05 -23.86
C HIS A 6 35.47 -1.01 -22.73
N SER A 7 34.92 -0.82 -21.53
CA SER A 7 34.59 -1.96 -20.68
C SER A 7 33.08 -1.89 -20.49
N GLU A 8 32.40 -2.82 -21.11
CA GLU A 8 30.95 -2.86 -21.29
C GLU A 8 30.24 -2.85 -19.94
N ASP A 9 29.40 -1.84 -19.71
CA ASP A 9 28.35 -1.89 -18.72
C ASP A 9 27.41 -3.03 -19.10
N LYS A 10 27.64 -4.22 -18.53
CA LYS A 10 26.70 -5.33 -18.63
C LYS A 10 25.43 -4.89 -17.92
N VAL A 11 24.47 -4.41 -18.72
CA VAL A 11 23.08 -4.26 -18.31
C VAL A 11 22.58 -5.67 -18.00
N VAL A 12 22.72 -6.08 -16.74
CA VAL A 12 22.09 -7.28 -16.23
C VAL A 12 20.60 -6.98 -16.24
N GLU A 13 19.91 -7.51 -17.23
CA GLU A 13 18.45 -7.47 -17.28
C GLU A 13 17.94 -8.31 -16.10
N ILE A 14 17.70 -7.65 -14.96
CA ILE A 14 17.06 -8.27 -13.80
C ILE A 14 15.61 -8.52 -14.23
N ARG A 15 15.34 -9.69 -14.81
CA ARG A 15 13.99 -10.22 -14.94
C ARG A 15 13.44 -10.44 -13.53
N CYS A 16 12.87 -9.38 -12.95
CA CYS A 16 12.02 -9.51 -11.79
C CYS A 16 10.89 -10.46 -12.19
N PRO A 17 10.79 -11.67 -11.62
CA PRO A 17 9.69 -12.57 -11.96
C PRO A 17 8.40 -11.85 -11.59
N LYS A 18 7.56 -11.58 -12.61
CA LYS A 18 6.23 -11.01 -12.42
C LYS A 18 5.48 -11.99 -11.51
N ARG A 19 5.42 -11.69 -10.21
CA ARG A 19 4.68 -12.52 -9.25
C ARG A 19 3.25 -12.62 -9.78
N LYS A 20 2.78 -13.84 -10.07
CA LYS A 20 1.38 -14.06 -10.40
C LYS A 20 0.57 -13.53 -9.22
N ARG A 21 -0.22 -12.47 -9.44
CA ARG A 21 -1.14 -11.98 -8.42
C ARG A 21 -2.08 -13.14 -8.09
N PRO A 22 -2.13 -13.61 -6.83
CA PRO A 22 -3.17 -14.56 -6.46
C PRO A 22 -4.53 -13.91 -6.73
N GLN A 23 -5.51 -14.69 -7.17
CA GLN A 23 -6.89 -14.23 -7.19
C GLN A 23 -7.36 -14.16 -5.74
N VAL A 24 -7.31 -12.97 -5.14
CA VAL A 24 -7.68 -12.74 -3.72
C VAL A 24 -9.07 -12.11 -3.59
N ARG A 25 -9.84 -12.09 -4.68
CA ARG A 25 -11.23 -11.59 -4.65
C ARG A 25 -12.14 -12.78 -4.77
N ASP A 26 -12.45 -13.38 -3.62
CA ASP A 26 -13.67 -14.17 -3.49
C ASP A 26 -14.80 -13.23 -3.89
N GLY A 27 -15.67 -13.64 -4.81
CA GLY A 27 -16.75 -12.82 -5.35
C GLY A 27 -17.82 -12.51 -4.30
N CYS A 28 -17.43 -11.82 -3.22
CA CYS A 28 -18.26 -11.58 -2.07
C CYS A 28 -19.41 -10.66 -2.47
N SER A 29 -20.63 -11.11 -2.16
CA SER A 29 -21.87 -10.36 -2.38
C SER A 29 -22.09 -9.25 -1.35
N ALA A 30 -21.28 -9.18 -0.30
CA ALA A 30 -21.43 -8.21 0.77
C ALA A 30 -21.25 -6.78 0.23
N ARG A 31 -22.31 -5.97 0.33
CA ARG A 31 -22.33 -4.59 -0.18
C ARG A 31 -23.27 -3.71 0.62
N VAL A 32 -22.94 -2.43 0.68
CA VAL A 32 -23.80 -1.39 1.24
C VAL A 32 -23.92 -0.27 0.22
N HIS A 33 -25.15 0.09 -0.14
CA HIS A 33 -25.46 1.21 -1.03
C HIS A 33 -26.00 2.37 -0.21
N PHE A 34 -25.34 3.52 -0.29
CA PHE A 34 -25.80 4.75 0.34
C PHE A 34 -26.37 5.68 -0.73
N GLN A 35 -27.48 6.33 -0.43
CA GLN A 35 -28.11 7.32 -1.29
C GLN A 35 -28.38 8.60 -0.49
N TRP A 36 -28.19 9.77 -1.11
CA TRP A 36 -28.60 11.03 -0.51
C TRP A 36 -30.12 11.17 -0.58
N ASP A 37 -30.77 11.41 0.56
CA ASP A 37 -32.20 11.69 0.67
C ASP A 37 -32.39 13.15 1.10
N ALA A 38 -32.87 13.98 0.17
CA ALA A 38 -33.11 15.40 0.41
C ALA A 38 -34.18 15.66 1.48
N ASN A 39 -35.11 14.72 1.72
CA ASN A 39 -36.15 14.89 2.73
C ASN A 39 -35.62 14.68 4.15
N LYS A 40 -34.56 13.89 4.29
CA LYS A 40 -33.91 13.59 5.57
C LYS A 40 -32.63 14.39 5.79
N ASP A 41 -32.26 15.20 4.80
CA ASP A 41 -31.02 15.97 4.76
C ASP A 41 -29.79 15.12 5.11
N GLY A 42 -29.67 13.95 4.48
CA GLY A 42 -28.61 13.00 4.82
C GLY A 42 -28.51 11.78 3.93
N PHE A 43 -27.46 11.00 4.14
CA PHE A 43 -27.28 9.71 3.48
C PHE A 43 -28.11 8.63 4.17
N VAL A 44 -28.93 7.92 3.39
CA VAL A 44 -29.68 6.74 3.82
C VAL A 44 -29.06 5.49 3.24
N VAL A 45 -29.15 4.38 3.99
CA VAL A 45 -28.80 3.06 3.47
C VAL A 45 -29.95 2.58 2.58
N TYR A 46 -29.71 2.47 1.28
CA TYR A 46 -30.68 2.01 0.29
C TYR A 46 -30.69 0.48 0.20
N GLU A 47 -29.52 -0.15 0.24
CA GLU A 47 -29.37 -1.59 0.17
C GLU A 47 -28.24 -2.04 1.10
N PHE A 48 -28.51 -3.07 1.90
CA PHE A 48 -27.51 -3.71 2.75
C PHE A 48 -27.56 -5.22 2.54
N VAL A 49 -26.49 -5.79 1.99
CA VAL A 49 -26.29 -7.23 1.88
C VAL A 49 -25.18 -7.60 2.85
N GLY A 50 -25.54 -8.16 4.00
CA GLY A 50 -24.59 -8.58 5.05
C GLY A 50 -24.05 -10.01 4.90
N ALA A 51 -24.56 -10.78 3.93
CA ALA A 51 -24.12 -12.15 3.70
C ALA A 51 -22.70 -12.16 3.11
N GLN A 52 -21.75 -12.64 3.91
CA GLN A 52 -20.37 -12.87 3.49
C GLN A 52 -20.19 -14.32 3.01
N SER A 53 -19.35 -14.49 2.00
CA SER A 53 -18.97 -15.82 1.46
C SER A 53 -17.67 -16.35 2.05
N HIS A 54 -17.02 -15.57 2.91
CA HIS A 54 -15.71 -15.83 3.49
C HIS A 54 -15.62 -15.22 4.89
N ASP A 55 -14.64 -15.66 5.67
CA ASP A 55 -14.36 -15.08 6.98
C ASP A 55 -13.81 -13.64 6.85
N LEU A 56 -14.07 -12.82 7.87
CA LEU A 56 -13.47 -11.50 7.97
C LEU A 56 -11.97 -11.63 8.23
N HIS A 57 -11.18 -10.73 7.64
CA HIS A 57 -9.74 -10.69 7.89
C HIS A 57 -9.43 -10.50 9.37
N SER A 58 -8.44 -11.25 9.86
CA SER A 58 -7.88 -11.06 11.21
C SER A 58 -7.36 -9.64 11.39
N THR A 59 -7.59 -9.09 12.59
CA THR A 59 -7.14 -7.75 12.99
C THR A 59 -5.62 -7.57 12.91
N GLU A 60 -4.85 -8.64 13.05
CA GLU A 60 -3.39 -8.65 12.92
C GLU A 60 -2.93 -8.16 11.54
N HIS A 61 -3.72 -8.43 10.50
CA HIS A 61 -3.42 -8.11 9.11
C HIS A 61 -4.10 -6.82 8.63
N LYS A 62 -4.74 -6.06 9.53
CA LYS A 62 -5.47 -4.83 9.22
C LYS A 62 -4.61 -3.80 8.48
N HIS A 63 -3.32 -3.72 8.82
CA HIS A 63 -2.34 -2.82 8.19
C HIS A 63 -2.05 -3.15 6.71
N LEU A 64 -2.42 -4.36 6.25
CA LEU A 64 -2.27 -4.78 4.86
C LEU A 64 -3.47 -4.40 3.99
N HIS A 65 -4.61 -4.01 4.59
CA HIS A 65 -5.81 -3.62 3.85
C HIS A 65 -5.56 -2.34 3.04
N LYS A 66 -5.95 -2.36 1.76
CA LYS A 66 -5.79 -1.20 0.87
C LYS A 66 -6.48 0.07 1.40
N SER A 67 -7.63 -0.06 2.08
CA SER A 67 -8.33 1.08 2.69
C SER A 67 -7.56 1.74 3.83
N ASN A 68 -6.66 0.99 4.46
CA ASN A 68 -5.85 1.45 5.60
C ASN A 68 -4.46 1.90 5.15
N LYS A 69 -4.18 1.87 3.83
CA LYS A 69 -2.96 2.39 3.23
C LYS A 69 -3.06 3.90 3.01
N CYS A 70 -2.74 4.67 4.04
CA CYS A 70 -2.68 6.13 4.01
C CYS A 70 -1.40 6.60 4.72
N MET A 71 -0.54 7.32 4.00
CA MET A 71 0.60 8.01 4.61
C MET A 71 0.14 9.34 5.21
N SER A 72 0.50 9.60 6.46
CA SER A 72 0.30 10.92 7.06
C SER A 72 1.29 11.95 6.46
N ASP A 73 0.92 13.23 6.51
CA ASP A 73 1.81 14.29 6.02
C ASP A 73 3.15 14.33 6.76
N ALA A 74 3.16 14.00 8.05
CA ALA A 74 4.39 13.90 8.84
C ALA A 74 5.29 12.77 8.33
N GLN A 75 4.73 11.60 8.06
CA GLN A 75 5.48 10.46 7.49
C GLN A 75 6.04 10.81 6.11
N ARG A 76 5.26 11.50 5.26
CA ARG A 76 5.71 11.95 3.94
C ARG A 76 6.90 12.90 4.04
N LYS A 77 6.79 13.93 4.88
CA LYS A 77 7.89 14.89 5.12
C LYS A 77 9.15 14.20 5.65
N MET A 78 9.00 13.19 6.50
CA MET A 78 10.14 12.44 7.02
C MET A 78 10.83 11.60 5.93
N VAL A 79 10.06 10.97 5.05
CA VAL A 79 10.63 10.26 3.88
C VAL A 79 11.37 11.23 2.97
N GLU A 80 10.81 12.41 2.70
CA GLU A 80 11.45 13.45 1.87
C GLU A 80 12.74 13.98 2.51
N ALA A 81 12.71 14.28 3.81
CA ALA A 81 13.88 14.72 4.55
C ALA A 81 15.00 13.65 4.51
N ASN A 82 14.66 12.39 4.77
CA ASN A 82 15.61 11.28 4.72
C ASN A 82 16.22 11.10 3.33
N ARG A 83 15.41 11.27 2.27
CA ARG A 83 15.89 11.24 0.89
C ARG A 83 16.91 12.35 0.61
N ASN A 84 16.71 13.56 1.16
CA ASN A 84 17.61 14.69 0.96
C ASN A 84 18.99 14.48 1.61
N VAL A 85 19.08 13.71 2.70
CA VAL A 85 20.35 13.29 3.31
C VAL A 85 20.94 12.01 2.67
N GLY A 86 20.36 11.54 1.57
CA GLY A 86 20.87 10.38 0.82
C GLY A 86 20.50 9.02 1.43
N MET A 87 19.57 8.97 2.38
CA MET A 87 19.04 7.69 2.86
C MET A 87 18.22 7.01 1.75
N SER A 88 18.40 5.69 1.62
CA SER A 88 17.54 4.90 0.75
C SER A 88 16.11 4.85 1.29
N LEU A 89 15.13 4.75 0.38
CA LEU A 89 13.72 4.55 0.76
C LEU A 89 13.52 3.34 1.67
N ARG A 90 14.34 2.30 1.51
CA ARG A 90 14.33 1.11 2.39
C ARG A 90 14.69 1.49 3.83
N ALA A 91 15.79 2.20 4.01
CA ALA A 91 16.25 2.62 5.34
C ALA A 91 15.26 3.60 5.99
N SER A 92 14.66 4.50 5.20
CA SER A 92 13.60 5.38 5.70
C SER A 92 12.35 4.61 6.15
N TYR A 93 11.98 3.56 5.42
CA TYR A 93 10.85 2.70 5.77
C TYR A 93 11.11 1.89 7.04
N GLU A 94 12.31 1.33 7.18
CA GLU A 94 12.76 0.63 8.40
C GLU A 94 12.73 1.58 9.61
N LEU A 95 13.27 2.80 9.48
CA LEU A 95 13.20 3.82 10.53
C LEU A 95 11.75 4.18 10.92
N LEU A 96 10.87 4.36 9.94
CA LEU A 96 9.46 4.65 10.18
C LEU A 96 8.77 3.52 10.94
N ALA A 97 9.08 2.27 10.60
CA ALA A 97 8.55 1.10 11.30
C ALA A 97 9.04 1.07 12.75
N ASP A 98 10.33 1.31 12.98
CA ASP A 98 10.90 1.35 14.33
C ASP A 98 10.28 2.46 15.17
N CYS A 99 10.10 3.65 14.61
CA CYS A 99 9.39 4.76 15.27
C CYS A 99 7.92 4.43 15.59
N ALA A 100 7.28 3.60 14.77
CA ALA A 100 5.91 3.15 14.99
C ALA A 100 5.80 1.93 15.91
N GLY A 101 6.92 1.35 16.37
CA GLY A 101 6.94 0.13 17.17
C GLY A 101 6.65 -1.15 16.36
N GLY A 102 6.90 -1.12 15.05
CA GLY A 102 6.76 -2.25 14.15
C GLY A 102 5.99 -1.92 12.86
N TYR A 103 6.14 -2.78 11.86
CA TYR A 103 5.48 -2.62 10.55
C TYR A 103 3.96 -2.72 10.63
N GLN A 104 3.42 -3.45 11.62
CA GLN A 104 1.99 -3.62 11.82
C GLN A 104 1.30 -2.30 12.21
N ASN A 105 2.08 -1.35 12.75
CA ASN A 105 1.60 -0.03 13.15
C ASN A 105 1.77 1.02 12.04
N LEU A 106 2.39 0.64 10.91
CA LEU A 106 2.43 1.50 9.74
C LEU A 106 1.15 1.38 8.94
N THR A 107 0.59 2.53 8.60
CA THR A 107 -0.57 2.67 7.74
C THR A 107 -0.19 2.68 6.26
N PHE A 108 0.99 2.21 5.86
CA PHE A 108 1.41 2.17 4.46
C PHE A 108 2.46 1.09 4.23
N THR A 109 2.57 0.65 2.98
CA THR A 109 3.49 -0.42 2.59
C THR A 109 4.52 0.07 1.58
N LYS A 110 5.68 -0.60 1.51
CA LYS A 110 6.77 -0.26 0.59
C LYS A 110 6.37 -0.18 -0.90
N SER A 111 5.27 -0.82 -1.29
CA SER A 111 4.77 -0.82 -2.66
C SER A 111 3.80 0.32 -3.01
N ASP A 112 3.53 1.23 -2.07
CA ASP A 112 2.78 2.46 -2.32
C ASP A 112 3.67 3.59 -2.86
#